data_AF-A0A920SJE5-F1
#
_entry.id   AF-A0A920SJE5-F1
#
_cell.length_a   1.000
_cell.length_b   1.000
_cell.length_c   1.000
_cell.angle_alpha   90.00
_cell.angle_beta   90.00
_cell.angle_gamma   90.00
#
_symmetry.space_group_name_H-M   'P 1'
#
loop_
_entity.id
_entity.type
_entity.pdbx_description
1 polymer ?
#
loop_
_entity_poly.entity_id
_entity_poly.type
_entity_poly.pdbx_seq_one_letter_code
_entity_poly.pdbx_strand_id
1 'polypeptide(L)'
;MAEGLLPCLVVATVGTTSSGAIDPVARVCDIAGPVGAWVHVDAAWAGSATVCPEHRDLLDGLDRVDSYCFNPHKWLLTNFDCSAFYVADSEPLLGSLSIVPDYLRNAASDAGEVVDYRDWQVPLGRRFRALKLGSCCAPTG
;
A
#
# COMPACT_ATOMS: atom_id res chain seq x y z
N MET A 1 25.20 -12.01 8.62
CA MET A 1 24.87 -10.79 9.40
C MET A 1 25.99 -10.59 10.41
N ALA A 2 26.81 -9.55 10.26
CA ALA A 2 28.07 -9.38 11.00
C ALA A 2 27.89 -9.19 12.52
N GLU A 3 26.69 -8.83 12.97
CA GLU A 3 26.37 -8.52 14.37
C GLU A 3 25.19 -9.34 14.93
N GLY A 4 24.76 -10.41 14.23
CA GLY A 4 23.62 -11.23 14.66
C GLY A 4 22.23 -10.57 14.52
N LEU A 5 22.16 -9.38 13.91
CA LEU A 5 20.91 -8.69 13.61
C LEU A 5 20.15 -9.38 12.46
N LEU A 6 18.82 -9.34 12.51
CA LEU A 6 17.92 -9.81 11.46
C LEU A 6 17.25 -8.61 10.79
N PRO A 7 17.51 -8.34 9.49
CA PRO A 7 16.78 -7.31 8.76
C PRO A 7 15.33 -7.74 8.61
N CYS A 8 14.40 -6.85 8.96
CA CYS A 8 12.96 -7.13 8.91
C CYS A 8 12.22 -6.36 7.81
N LEU A 9 12.70 -5.17 7.44
CA LEU A 9 12.00 -4.26 6.55
C LEU A 9 12.98 -3.38 5.77
N VAL A 10 12.70 -3.16 4.49
CA VAL A 10 13.31 -2.17 3.63
C VAL A 10 12.21 -1.33 2.99
N VAL A 11 12.37 -0.01 3.00
CA VAL A 11 11.45 0.93 2.35
C VAL A 11 12.17 1.57 1.17
N ALA A 12 11.71 1.26 -0.05
CA ALA A 12 12.16 1.91 -1.27
C ALA A 12 11.22 3.08 -1.59
N THR A 13 11.77 4.24 -1.94
CA THR A 13 10.98 5.43 -2.26
C THR A 13 10.98 5.70 -3.75
N VAL A 14 9.79 5.76 -4.35
CA VAL A 14 9.58 6.18 -5.73
C VAL A 14 9.06 7.62 -5.69
N GLY A 15 9.99 8.58 -5.82
CA GLY A 15 9.71 10.00 -5.73
C GLY A 15 9.87 10.55 -4.32
N THR A 16 11.12 10.72 -3.88
CA THR A 16 11.44 11.30 -2.57
C THR A 16 10.91 12.73 -2.43
N THR A 17 10.55 13.13 -1.21
CA THR A 17 9.91 14.43 -0.97
C THR A 17 10.80 15.62 -1.33
N SER A 18 12.12 15.51 -1.12
CA SER A 18 13.03 16.64 -1.31
C SER A 18 13.37 16.92 -2.77
N SER A 19 13.67 15.88 -3.54
CA SER A 19 14.24 16.03 -4.89
C SER A 19 13.53 15.19 -5.95
N GLY A 20 12.53 14.39 -5.57
CA GLY A 20 11.87 13.46 -6.48
C GLY A 20 12.76 12.29 -6.88
N ALA A 21 13.77 11.93 -6.09
CA ALA A 21 14.64 10.79 -6.38
C ALA A 21 13.86 9.48 -6.39
N ILE A 22 14.32 8.51 -7.18
CA ILE A 22 13.67 7.22 -7.38
C ILE A 22 14.67 6.13 -7.02
N ASP A 23 14.33 5.30 -6.03
CA ASP A 23 15.10 4.12 -5.68
C ASP A 23 14.90 3.01 -6.71
N PRO A 24 15.95 2.25 -7.08
CA PRO A 24 15.83 1.14 -8.02
C PRO A 24 15.19 -0.09 -7.36
N VAL A 25 13.85 -0.14 -7.34
CA VAL A 25 13.04 -1.15 -6.62
C VAL A 25 13.46 -2.58 -6.95
N ALA A 26 13.65 -2.93 -8.22
CA ALA A 26 14.11 -4.27 -8.62
C ALA A 26 15.44 -4.67 -7.94
N ARG A 27 16.40 -3.73 -7.85
CA ARG A 27 17.69 -3.96 -7.20
C ARG A 27 17.56 -4.04 -5.68
N VAL A 28 16.64 -3.29 -5.09
CA VAL A 28 16.31 -3.42 -3.66
C VAL A 28 15.79 -4.82 -3.37
N CYS A 29 14.91 -5.35 -4.22
CA CYS A 29 14.37 -6.70 -4.09
C CYS A 29 15.47 -7.78 -4.21
N ASP A 30 16.46 -7.59 -5.09
CA ASP A 30 17.61 -8.51 -5.22
C ASP A 30 18.44 -8.62 -3.93
N ILE A 31 18.47 -7.55 -3.13
CA ILE A 31 19.23 -7.47 -1.87
C ILE A 31 18.37 -7.96 -0.70
N ALA A 32 17.09 -7.55 -0.64
CA ALA A 32 16.19 -7.86 0.46
C ALA A 32 15.67 -9.30 0.43
N GLY A 33 15.42 -9.86 -0.76
CA GLY A 33 14.87 -11.21 -0.93
C GLY A 33 15.70 -12.31 -0.27
N PRO A 34 17.03 -12.38 -0.47
CA PRO A 34 17.89 -13.40 0.15
C PRO A 34 17.91 -13.40 1.68
N VAL A 35 17.55 -12.28 2.32
CA VAL A 35 17.51 -12.15 3.78
C VAL A 35 16.08 -12.20 4.35
N GLY A 36 15.07 -12.35 3.49
CA GLY A 36 13.66 -12.44 3.89
C GLY A 36 13.12 -11.14 4.52
N ALA A 37 13.70 -9.99 4.19
CA ALA A 37 13.20 -8.70 4.67
C ALA A 37 11.98 -8.27 3.85
N TRP A 38 10.96 -7.74 4.53
CA TRP A 38 9.79 -7.14 3.88
C TRP A 38 10.22 -5.94 3.04
N VAL A 39 9.70 -5.81 1.82
CA VAL A 39 9.93 -4.68 0.92
C VAL A 39 8.65 -3.87 0.79
N HIS A 40 8.70 -2.62 1.25
CA HIS A 40 7.65 -1.64 1.04
C HIS A 40 8.08 -0.59 0.02
N VAL A 41 7.20 -0.24 -0.91
CA VAL A 41 7.39 0.90 -1.83
C VAL A 41 6.54 2.08 -1.40
N ASP A 42 7.20 3.17 -1.01
CA ASP A 42 6.58 4.49 -0.83
C ASP A 42 6.60 5.25 -2.16
N ALA A 43 5.46 5.26 -2.84
CA ALA A 43 5.22 6.09 -4.02
C ALA A 43 4.19 7.19 -3.73
N ALA A 44 4.13 7.70 -2.50
CA ALA A 44 3.11 8.66 -2.04
C ALA A 44 2.88 9.79 -3.05
N TRP A 45 3.95 10.35 -3.59
CA TRP A 45 3.87 11.43 -4.59
C TRP A 45 3.85 10.90 -6.03
N ALA A 46 4.91 10.20 -6.47
CA ALA A 46 5.09 9.85 -7.89
C ALA A 46 4.20 8.68 -8.35
N GLY A 47 3.59 7.90 -7.46
CA GLY A 47 2.71 6.80 -7.83
C GLY A 47 1.51 7.23 -8.68
N SER A 48 1.02 8.46 -8.51
CA SER A 48 -0.07 9.02 -9.34
C SER A 48 0.37 9.19 -10.80
N ALA A 49 1.65 9.50 -11.06
CA ALA A 49 2.18 9.69 -12.40
C ALA A 49 2.09 8.41 -13.24
N THR A 50 2.15 7.24 -12.60
CA THR A 50 2.11 5.93 -13.26
C THR A 50 0.75 5.59 -13.87
N VAL A 51 -0.28 6.41 -13.67
CA VAL A 51 -1.50 6.34 -14.48
C VAL A 51 -1.18 6.61 -15.95
N CYS A 52 -0.22 7.50 -16.23
CA CYS A 52 0.26 7.79 -17.57
C CYS A 52 1.20 6.66 -18.06
N PRO A 53 0.98 6.10 -19.27
CA PRO A 53 1.80 5.01 -19.81
C PRO A 53 3.30 5.31 -19.85
N GLU A 54 3.70 6.53 -20.15
CA GLU A 54 5.09 7.00 -20.24
C GLU A 54 5.84 7.05 -18.89
N HIS A 55 5.13 6.85 -17.78
CA HIS A 55 5.69 6.81 -16.44
C HIS A 55 5.54 5.44 -15.77
N ARG A 56 5.09 4.42 -16.51
CA ARG A 56 4.89 3.06 -15.96
C ARG A 56 6.18 2.39 -15.51
N ASP A 57 7.32 2.75 -16.11
CA ASP A 57 8.65 2.23 -15.74
C ASP A 57 9.02 2.56 -14.28
N LEU A 58 8.36 3.54 -13.65
CA LEU A 58 8.49 3.80 -12.21
C LEU A 58 8.01 2.63 -11.33
N LEU A 59 7.28 1.68 -11.90
CA LEU A 59 6.78 0.47 -11.23
C LEU A 59 7.69 -0.75 -11.47
N ASP A 60 8.85 -0.58 -12.09
CA ASP A 60 9.76 -1.71 -12.36
C ASP A 60 10.20 -2.42 -11.07
N GLY A 61 9.86 -3.70 -10.97
CA GLY A 61 10.11 -4.55 -9.79
C GLY A 61 9.00 -4.55 -8.75
N LEU A 62 7.88 -3.86 -8.99
CA LEU A 62 6.73 -3.84 -8.07
C LEU A 62 6.08 -5.24 -7.90
N ASP A 63 6.23 -6.13 -8.87
CA ASP A 63 5.76 -7.52 -8.81
C ASP A 63 6.46 -8.35 -7.72
N ARG A 64 7.55 -7.85 -7.15
CA ARG A 64 8.39 -8.53 -6.15
C ARG A 64 8.32 -7.91 -4.75
N VAL A 65 7.48 -6.89 -4.55
CA VAL A 65 7.38 -6.17 -3.26
C VAL A 65 6.19 -6.67 -2.45
N ASP A 66 6.30 -6.59 -1.13
CA ASP A 66 5.25 -7.07 -0.23
C ASP A 66 4.13 -6.02 -0.04
N SER A 67 4.45 -4.74 -0.20
CA SER A 67 3.47 -3.67 -0.07
C SER A 67 3.84 -2.40 -0.84
N TYR A 68 2.82 -1.64 -1.22
CA TYR A 68 2.93 -0.43 -2.01
C TYR A 68 1.94 0.62 -1.52
N CYS A 69 2.35 1.89 -1.50
CA CYS A 69 1.42 2.98 -1.27
C CYS A 69 1.60 4.12 -2.27
N PHE A 70 0.49 4.80 -2.55
CA PHE A 70 0.52 6.13 -3.15
C PHE A 70 -0.61 7.00 -2.59
N ASN A 71 -0.48 8.32 -2.69
CA ASN A 71 -1.46 9.25 -2.17
C ASN A 71 -2.21 9.95 -3.30
N PRO A 72 -3.44 9.51 -3.65
CA PRO A 72 -4.31 10.26 -4.53
C PRO A 72 -4.49 11.72 -4.13
N HIS A 73 -4.39 12.03 -2.83
CA HIS A 73 -4.50 13.40 -2.34
C HIS A 73 -3.31 14.32 -2.64
N LYS A 74 -2.20 13.76 -3.16
CA LYS A 74 -1.04 14.57 -3.56
C LYS A 74 -1.18 15.01 -5.01
N TRP A 75 -1.33 14.07 -5.93
CA TRP A 75 -1.23 14.36 -7.36
C TRP A 75 -2.28 13.65 -8.24
N LEU A 76 -3.42 13.25 -7.65
CA LEU A 76 -4.56 12.66 -8.35
C LEU A 76 -5.87 13.39 -8.05
N LEU A 77 -5.79 14.71 -7.86
CA LEU A 77 -6.94 15.63 -7.74
C LEU A 77 -7.98 15.25 -6.66
N THR A 78 -7.58 14.48 -5.66
CA THR A 78 -8.46 14.08 -4.56
C THR A 78 -8.19 14.96 -3.34
N ASN A 79 -9.20 15.50 -2.66
CA ASN A 79 -8.96 16.29 -1.45
C ASN A 79 -8.41 15.44 -0.28
N PHE A 80 -7.75 16.08 0.68
CA PHE A 80 -7.24 15.40 1.88
C PHE A 80 -8.36 14.74 2.72
N ASP A 81 -8.13 13.60 3.38
CA ASP A 81 -7.01 12.65 3.18
C ASP A 81 -7.46 11.47 2.31
N CYS A 82 -6.59 11.01 1.42
CA CYS A 82 -6.78 9.82 0.60
C CYS A 82 -5.42 9.17 0.27
N SER A 83 -5.11 8.05 0.91
CA SER A 83 -3.92 7.22 0.64
C SER A 83 -4.40 5.82 0.30
N ALA A 84 -3.87 5.28 -0.79
CA ALA A 84 -4.15 3.91 -1.21
C ALA A 84 -2.95 3.04 -0.81
N PHE A 85 -3.24 1.94 -0.14
CA PHE A 85 -2.26 0.98 0.34
C PHE A 85 -2.62 -0.39 -0.20
N TYR A 86 -1.64 -1.06 -0.78
CA TYR A 86 -1.76 -2.36 -1.40
C TYR A 86 -0.75 -3.30 -0.74
N VAL A 87 -1.17 -4.53 -0.51
CA VAL A 87 -0.32 -5.62 -0.01
C VAL A 87 -0.44 -6.78 -0.99
N ALA A 88 0.68 -7.46 -1.24
CA ALA A 88 0.69 -8.65 -2.10
C ALA A 88 -0.01 -9.83 -1.41
N ASP A 89 0.19 -9.94 -0.09
CA ASP A 89 -0.49 -10.88 0.79
C ASP A 89 -1.15 -10.14 1.95
N SER A 90 -2.45 -10.35 2.14
CA SER A 90 -3.22 -9.75 3.22
C SER A 90 -3.04 -10.43 4.58
N GLU A 91 -2.59 -11.69 4.61
CA GLU A 91 -2.51 -12.48 5.85
C GLU A 91 -1.67 -11.80 6.94
N PRO A 92 -0.45 -11.27 6.68
CA PRO A 92 0.35 -10.60 7.70
C PRO A 92 -0.32 -9.34 8.26
N LEU A 93 -1.04 -8.60 7.42
CA LEU A 93 -1.76 -7.39 7.83
C LEU A 93 -2.96 -7.74 8.71
N LEU A 94 -3.78 -8.71 8.29
CA LEU A 94 -4.96 -9.14 9.04
C LEU A 94 -4.56 -9.82 10.36
N GLY A 95 -3.55 -10.68 10.33
CA GLY A 95 -3.04 -11.36 11.53
C GLY A 95 -2.44 -10.40 12.58
N SER A 96 -2.01 -9.21 12.16
CA SER A 96 -1.46 -8.20 13.07
C SER A 96 -2.48 -7.18 13.57
N LEU A 97 -3.53 -6.89 12.80
CA LEU A 97 -4.50 -5.84 13.12
C LEU A 97 -5.89 -6.35 13.52
N SER A 98 -6.25 -7.59 13.22
CA SER A 98 -7.60 -8.06 13.44
C SER A 98 -7.91 -8.29 14.92
N ILE A 99 -9.04 -7.72 15.36
CA ILE A 99 -9.62 -7.94 16.68
C ILE A 99 -11.13 -8.09 16.47
N VAL A 100 -11.66 -9.29 16.70
CA VAL A 100 -13.09 -9.61 16.46
C VAL A 100 -13.83 -9.79 17.79
N PRO A 101 -14.39 -8.71 18.37
CA PRO A 101 -15.29 -8.84 19.50
C PRO A 101 -16.64 -9.42 19.05
N ASP A 102 -17.33 -10.13 19.94
CA ASP A 102 -18.56 -10.86 19.59
C ASP A 102 -19.67 -9.97 18.98
N TYR A 103 -19.80 -8.73 19.44
CA TYR A 103 -20.81 -7.79 18.93
C TYR A 103 -20.58 -7.32 17.48
N LEU A 104 -19.41 -7.64 16.92
CA LEU A 104 -19.02 -7.28 15.56
C LEU A 104 -19.07 -8.46 14.58
N ARG A 105 -19.48 -9.65 15.05
CA ARG A 105 -19.67 -10.84 14.23
C ARG A 105 -20.96 -10.77 13.44
N ASN A 106 -20.90 -11.24 12.21
CA ASN A 106 -22.06 -11.38 11.35
C ASN A 106 -21.80 -12.51 10.34
N ALA A 107 -22.88 -13.07 9.79
CA ALA A 107 -22.81 -14.23 8.92
C ALA A 107 -21.98 -14.00 7.64
N ALA A 108 -21.99 -12.79 7.07
CA ALA A 108 -21.24 -12.50 5.85
C ALA A 108 -19.72 -12.48 6.11
N SER A 109 -19.30 -11.91 7.23
CA SER A 109 -17.90 -11.93 7.66
C SER A 109 -17.43 -13.33 8.03
N ASP A 110 -18.24 -14.09 8.78
CA ASP A 110 -17.92 -15.48 9.17
C ASP A 110 -17.86 -16.42 7.93
N ALA A 111 -18.63 -16.12 6.87
CA ALA A 111 -18.59 -16.84 5.60
C ALA A 111 -17.44 -16.40 4.67
N GLY A 112 -16.69 -15.35 5.01
CA GLY A 112 -15.63 -14.80 4.17
C GLY A 112 -16.11 -14.14 2.87
N GLU A 113 -17.39 -13.78 2.78
CA GLU A 113 -18.00 -13.19 1.59
C GLU A 113 -17.69 -11.68 1.44
N VAL A 114 -17.23 -11.04 2.52
CA VAL A 114 -16.97 -9.60 2.58
C VAL A 114 -15.63 -9.28 3.23
N VAL A 115 -15.06 -8.14 2.84
CA VAL A 115 -13.85 -7.59 3.46
C VAL A 115 -14.24 -6.56 4.51
N ASP A 116 -14.01 -6.90 5.77
CA ASP A 116 -14.14 -5.97 6.88
C ASP A 116 -12.92 -5.04 6.97
N TYR A 117 -13.01 -3.87 6.33
CA TYR A 117 -11.92 -2.89 6.32
C TYR A 117 -11.50 -2.36 7.69
N ARG A 118 -12.20 -2.70 8.78
CA ARG A 118 -11.75 -2.40 10.15
C ARG A 118 -10.45 -3.14 10.48
N ASP A 119 -10.27 -4.34 9.94
CA ASP A 119 -9.11 -5.20 10.17
C ASP A 119 -7.91 -4.79 9.28
N TRP A 120 -8.09 -3.78 8.44
CA TRP A 120 -7.08 -3.25 7.50
C TRP A 120 -6.49 -1.91 7.94
N GLN A 121 -6.82 -1.45 9.15
CA GLN A 121 -6.41 -0.15 9.67
C GLN A 121 -6.36 -0.18 11.19
N VAL A 122 -5.71 0.82 11.79
CA VAL A 122 -5.59 0.91 13.27
C VAL A 122 -6.93 1.22 13.97
N PRO A 123 -7.75 2.20 13.53
CA PRO A 123 -9.02 2.50 14.21
C PRO A 123 -10.16 1.59 13.75
N LEU A 124 -11.13 1.32 14.63
CA LEU A 124 -12.33 0.55 14.27
C LEU A 124 -13.20 1.26 13.22
N GLY A 125 -13.46 2.56 13.42
CA GLY A 125 -14.33 3.36 12.54
C GLY A 125 -13.59 3.94 11.34
N ARG A 126 -14.29 4.08 10.20
CA ARG A 126 -13.76 4.76 9.00
C ARG A 126 -14.79 5.65 8.32
N ARG A 127 -14.30 6.72 7.68
CA ARG A 127 -15.09 7.56 6.76
C ARG A 127 -15.25 6.85 5.41
N PHE A 128 -16.25 7.25 4.63
CA PHE A 128 -16.44 6.75 3.26
C PHE A 128 -15.44 7.38 2.27
N ARG A 129 -14.14 7.09 2.44
CA ARG A 129 -13.05 7.73 1.67
C ARG A 129 -13.06 7.36 0.18
N ALA A 130 -13.57 6.17 -0.15
CA ALA A 130 -13.63 5.70 -1.54
C ALA A 130 -14.57 6.53 -2.42
N LEU A 131 -15.60 7.17 -1.85
CA LEU A 131 -16.59 7.95 -2.61
C LEU A 131 -15.93 9.06 -3.41
N LYS A 132 -15.12 9.91 -2.76
CA LYS A 132 -14.45 11.02 -3.44
C LYS A 132 -13.45 10.54 -4.51
N LEU A 133 -12.70 9.48 -4.24
CA LEU A 133 -11.74 8.92 -5.21
C LEU A 133 -12.48 8.33 -6.42
N GLY A 134 -13.55 7.58 -6.16
CA GLY A 134 -14.41 7.03 -7.21
C GLY A 134 -15.03 8.12 -8.08
N SER A 135 -15.50 9.22 -7.49
CA SER A 135 -16.00 10.38 -8.24
C SER A 135 -14.92 11.07 -9.09
N CYS A 136 -13.67 11.14 -8.61
CA CYS A 136 -12.56 11.70 -9.39
C CYS A 136 -12.14 10.81 -10.57
N CYS A 137 -12.26 9.48 -10.43
CA CYS A 137 -11.84 8.52 -11.45
C CYS A 137 -12.99 8.00 -12.34
N ALA A 138 -14.25 8.36 -12.03
CA ALA A 138 -15.39 7.95 -12.83
C ALA A 138 -15.29 8.57 -14.24
N PRO A 139 -15.57 7.79 -15.31
CA PRO A 139 -15.58 8.34 -16.65
C PRO A 139 -16.61 9.47 -16.72
N THR A 140 -16.18 10.65 -17.15
CA THR A 140 -17.09 11.68 -17.60
C THR A 140 -17.74 11.17 -18.88
N GLY A 141 -19.03 10.85 -18.81
CA GLY A 141 -19.83 10.49 -19.99
C GLY A 141 -19.86 11.58 -21.05
#